data_AF-A0A1I0H2D8-F1
#
_entry.id   AF-A0A1I0H2D8-F1
#
_cell.length_a   1.000
_cell.length_b   1.000
_cell.length_c   1.000
_cell.angle_alpha   90.00
_cell.angle_beta   90.00
_cell.angle_gamma   90.00
#
_symmetry.space_group_name_H-M   'P 1'
#
loop_
_entity.id
_entity.type
_entity.pdbx_description
1 polymer ?
#
loop_
_entity_poly.entity_id
_entity_poly.type
_entity_poly.pdbx_seq_one_letter_code
_entity_poly.pdbx_strand_id
1 'polypeptide(L)'
;MSTTEATTEINRLLARLTETWNAGDSVGYAELFTADADYVTFFGLHLKGREAIEETHRGLFKTAIKLDESDVEPSIRYITDDVAVVVVGGASSVNGVPDPSRTSTVTFTALRTPEGWRFASFHNSRVVKP
;
A
#
# COMPACT_ATOMS: atom_id res chain seq x y z
N MET A 1 -23.32 -0.25 4.31
CA MET A 1 -22.40 -0.48 5.45
C MET A 1 -22.19 0.85 6.15
N SER A 2 -22.04 0.89 7.48
CA SER A 2 -21.74 2.16 8.16
C SER A 2 -20.31 2.63 7.84
N THR A 3 -20.06 3.94 7.87
CA THR A 3 -18.72 4.52 7.66
C THR A 3 -17.69 3.95 8.63
N THR A 4 -18.08 3.67 9.88
CA THR A 4 -17.18 3.09 10.91
C THR A 4 -16.73 1.67 10.55
N GLU A 5 -17.64 0.83 10.07
CA GLU A 5 -17.29 -0.53 9.63
C GLU A 5 -16.40 -0.50 8.39
N ALA A 6 -16.72 0.37 7.41
CA ALA A 6 -15.90 0.54 6.21
C ALA A 6 -14.47 1.02 6.57
N THR A 7 -14.34 1.94 7.53
CA THR A 7 -13.03 2.43 7.98
C THR A 7 -12.23 1.31 8.64
N THR A 8 -12.92 0.44 9.39
CA THR A 8 -12.31 -0.76 9.98
C THR A 8 -11.80 -1.71 8.90
N GLU A 9 -12.53 -1.91 7.80
CA GLU A 9 -12.10 -2.75 6.68
C GLU A 9 -10.89 -2.17 5.94
N ILE A 10 -10.86 -0.86 5.69
CA ILE A 10 -9.71 -0.19 5.06
C ILE A 10 -8.47 -0.29 5.96
N ASN A 11 -8.62 -0.11 7.27
CA ASN A 11 -7.52 -0.30 8.22
C ASN A 11 -7.01 -1.75 8.23
N ARG A 12 -7.89 -2.75 8.14
CA ARG A 12 -7.48 -4.16 7.98
C ARG A 12 -6.76 -4.39 6.66
N LEU A 13 -7.17 -3.73 5.58
CA LEU A 13 -6.51 -3.82 4.29
C LEU A 13 -5.08 -3.24 4.35
N LEU A 14 -4.88 -2.11 5.01
CA LEU A 14 -3.54 -1.54 5.29
C LEU A 14 -2.70 -2.46 6.17
N ALA A 15 -3.28 -3.04 7.22
CA ALA A 15 -2.57 -4.00 8.07
C ALA A 15 -2.11 -5.22 7.28
N ARG A 16 -2.97 -5.78 6.42
CA ARG A 16 -2.62 -6.90 5.53
C ARG A 16 -1.55 -6.52 4.52
N LEU A 17 -1.53 -5.28 4.03
CA LEU A 17 -0.48 -4.76 3.17
C LEU A 17 0.89 -4.79 3.88
N THR A 18 0.93 -4.34 5.13
CA THR A 18 2.15 -4.42 5.96
C THR A 18 2.55 -5.87 6.24
N GLU A 19 1.61 -6.74 6.60
CA GLU A 19 1.87 -8.16 6.85
C GLU A 19 2.47 -8.87 5.64
N THR A 20 1.84 -8.73 4.47
CA THR A 20 2.28 -9.40 3.23
C THR A 20 3.63 -8.87 2.75
N TRP A 21 3.87 -7.55 2.85
CA TRP A 21 5.18 -6.97 2.60
C TRP A 21 6.24 -7.53 3.55
N ASN A 22 5.95 -7.51 4.85
CA ASN A 22 6.89 -7.99 5.86
C ASN A 22 7.06 -9.51 5.87
N ALA A 23 6.16 -10.27 5.26
CA ALA A 23 6.32 -11.70 5.00
C ALA A 23 7.10 -12.00 3.72
N GLY A 24 7.29 -11.00 2.84
CA GLY A 24 7.82 -11.23 1.48
C GLY A 24 6.82 -11.98 0.58
N ASP A 25 5.53 -11.92 0.91
CA ASP A 25 4.46 -12.59 0.18
C ASP A 25 3.97 -11.72 -0.98
N SER A 26 4.65 -11.86 -2.12
CA SER A 26 4.29 -11.16 -3.37
C SER A 26 2.87 -11.46 -3.86
N VAL A 27 2.38 -12.69 -3.68
CA VAL A 27 1.04 -13.10 -4.13
C VAL A 27 -0.02 -12.46 -3.25
N GLY A 28 0.10 -12.62 -1.93
CA GLY A 28 -0.82 -12.01 -0.98
C GLY A 28 -0.79 -10.48 -1.04
N TYR A 29 0.38 -9.87 -1.28
CA TYR A 29 0.49 -8.42 -1.47
C TYR A 29 -0.28 -7.95 -2.72
N ALA A 30 -0.11 -8.64 -3.85
CA ALA A 30 -0.78 -8.31 -5.09
C ALA A 30 -2.31 -8.52 -5.02
N GLU A 31 -2.78 -9.53 -4.28
CA GLU A 31 -4.21 -9.79 -4.07
C GLU A 31 -4.98 -8.63 -3.40
N LEU A 32 -4.27 -7.72 -2.72
CA LEU A 32 -4.85 -6.51 -2.11
C LEU A 32 -5.23 -5.45 -3.14
N PHE A 33 -4.75 -5.57 -4.38
CA PHE A 33 -5.01 -4.64 -5.47
C PHE A 33 -6.12 -5.15 -6.40
N THR A 34 -6.82 -4.25 -7.08
CA THR A 34 -7.73 -4.64 -8.17
C THR A 34 -6.94 -5.25 -9.34
N ALA A 35 -7.61 -6.01 -10.20
CA ALA A 35 -6.96 -6.68 -11.32
C ALA A 35 -6.26 -5.69 -12.28
N ASP A 36 -6.79 -4.47 -12.36
CA ASP A 36 -6.39 -3.37 -13.23
C ASP A 36 -5.69 -2.21 -12.50
N ALA A 37 -5.25 -2.41 -11.25
CA ALA A 37 -4.73 -1.32 -10.42
C ALA A 37 -3.53 -0.57 -11.01
N ASP A 38 -3.47 0.74 -10.78
CA ASP A 38 -2.31 1.58 -11.11
C ASP A 38 -1.35 1.68 -9.91
N TYR A 39 -0.11 1.23 -10.09
CA TYR A 39 0.92 1.27 -9.04
C TYR A 39 2.11 2.13 -9.49
N VAL A 40 2.33 3.26 -8.81
CA VAL A 40 3.45 4.15 -9.06
C VAL A 40 4.44 4.04 -7.89
N THR A 41 5.62 3.49 -8.19
CA THR A 41 6.71 3.36 -7.22
C THR A 41 7.32 4.73 -6.87
N PHE A 42 8.13 4.78 -5.82
CA PHE A 42 8.80 6.02 -5.37
C PHE A 42 9.73 6.68 -6.41
N PHE A 43 10.14 5.94 -7.45
CA PHE A 43 10.98 6.45 -8.54
C PHE A 43 10.22 6.55 -9.86
N GLY A 44 8.88 6.52 -9.82
CA GLY A 44 8.03 6.81 -10.97
C GLY A 44 7.78 5.65 -11.93
N LEU A 45 8.28 4.44 -11.64
CA LEU A 45 7.87 3.27 -12.41
C LEU A 45 6.37 3.02 -12.21
N HIS A 46 5.64 2.96 -13.32
CA HIS A 46 4.21 2.70 -13.38
C HIS A 46 3.96 1.24 -13.78
N LEU A 47 3.37 0.47 -12.87
CA LEU A 47 2.91 -0.89 -13.10
C LEU A 47 1.40 -0.87 -13.28
N LYS A 48 0.91 -1.69 -14.21
CA LYS A 48 -0.52 -1.82 -14.50
C LYS A 48 -1.00 -3.22 -14.21
N GLY A 49 -1.96 -3.31 -13.30
CA GLY A 49 -2.63 -4.54 -12.93
C GLY A 49 -1.86 -5.40 -11.93
N ARG A 50 -2.61 -6.32 -11.33
CA ARG A 50 -2.15 -7.20 -10.24
C ARG A 50 -0.93 -8.03 -10.61
N GLU A 51 -0.88 -8.54 -11.84
CA GLU A 51 0.21 -9.42 -12.30
C GLU A 51 1.56 -8.67 -12.35
N ALA A 52 1.58 -7.43 -12.87
CA ALA A 52 2.80 -6.62 -12.91
C ALA A 52 3.28 -6.21 -11.52
N ILE A 53 2.33 -5.94 -10.60
CA ILE A 53 2.62 -5.66 -9.19
C ILE A 53 3.26 -6.89 -8.55
N GLU A 54 2.68 -8.06 -8.72
CA GLU A 54 3.17 -9.33 -8.19
C GLU A 54 4.61 -9.61 -8.66
N GLU A 55 4.83 -9.62 -9.98
CA GLU A 55 6.14 -9.92 -10.57
C GLU A 55 7.23 -8.99 -10.04
N THR A 56 6.94 -7.68 -9.96
CA THR A 56 7.88 -6.69 -9.44
C THR A 56 8.19 -6.93 -7.96
N HIS A 57 7.17 -7.22 -7.14
CA HIS A 57 7.36 -7.45 -5.71
C HIS A 57 8.02 -8.80 -5.42
N ARG A 58 7.79 -9.83 -6.24
CA ARG A 58 8.53 -11.11 -6.17
C ARG A 58 10.02 -10.90 -6.35
N GLY A 59 10.42 -10.00 -7.25
CA GLY A 59 11.80 -9.56 -7.40
C GLY A 59 12.30 -8.80 -6.17
N LEU A 60 11.56 -7.77 -5.73
CA LEU A 60 11.90 -6.92 -4.60
C LEU A 60 12.07 -7.71 -3.29
N PHE A 61 11.19 -8.67 -3.01
CA PHE A 61 11.19 -9.44 -1.76
C PHE A 61 12.30 -10.48 -1.66
N LYS A 62 13.14 -10.63 -2.70
CA LYS A 62 14.45 -11.29 -2.56
C LYS A 62 15.42 -10.49 -1.70
N THR A 63 15.17 -9.19 -1.54
CA THR A 63 15.84 -8.31 -0.58
C THR A 63 15.11 -8.37 0.75
N ALA A 64 15.83 -8.36 1.88
CA ALA A 64 15.21 -8.32 3.21
C ALA A 64 14.70 -6.91 3.58
N ILE A 65 13.83 -6.36 2.74
CA ILE A 65 13.14 -5.09 2.97
C ILE A 65 11.93 -5.31 3.87
N LYS A 66 11.72 -4.43 4.85
CA LYS A 66 10.56 -4.43 5.76
C LYS A 66 10.01 -3.01 5.90
N LEU A 67 8.71 -2.88 6.13
CA LEU A 67 8.11 -1.64 6.59
C LEU A 67 8.40 -1.47 8.07
N ASP A 68 8.78 -0.26 8.44
CA ASP A 68 9.01 0.10 9.83
C ASP A 68 7.67 0.27 10.57
N GLU A 69 7.66 0.02 11.88
CA GLU A 69 6.49 0.34 12.71
C GLU A 69 6.21 1.85 12.66
N SER A 70 4.93 2.22 12.58
CA SER A 70 4.51 3.61 12.49
C SER A 70 3.24 3.85 13.31
N ASP A 71 3.29 4.84 14.18
CA ASP A 71 2.12 5.35 14.92
C ASP A 71 1.33 6.40 14.12
N VAL A 72 1.65 6.58 12.83
CA VAL A 72 0.97 7.55 11.96
C VAL A 72 -0.37 6.97 11.51
N GLU A 73 -1.44 7.47 12.09
CA GLU A 73 -2.80 7.13 11.67
C GLU A 73 -3.05 7.53 10.20
N PRO A 74 -3.63 6.63 9.38
CA PRO A 74 -3.98 6.95 8.01
C PRO A 74 -5.12 7.98 7.95
N SER A 75 -5.01 8.96 7.06
CA SER A 75 -6.12 9.84 6.71
C SER A 75 -7.01 9.12 5.69
N ILE A 76 -8.26 8.85 6.05
CA ILE A 76 -9.25 8.18 5.18
C ILE A 76 -10.37 9.16 4.86
N ARG A 77 -10.60 9.42 3.57
CA ARG A 77 -11.69 10.28 3.08
C ARG A 77 -12.51 9.55 2.03
N TYR A 78 -13.78 9.32 2.34
CA TYR A 78 -14.74 8.74 1.41
C TYR A 78 -15.11 9.75 0.33
N ILE A 79 -15.09 9.30 -0.93
CA ILE A 79 -15.62 10.01 -2.10
C ILE A 79 -17.05 9.57 -2.35
N THR A 80 -17.30 8.27 -2.20
CA THR A 80 -18.61 7.61 -2.22
C THR A 80 -18.61 6.49 -1.17
N ASP A 81 -19.72 5.76 -1.05
CA ASP A 81 -19.82 4.60 -0.13
C ASP A 81 -18.86 3.44 -0.49
N ASP A 82 -18.36 3.44 -1.73
CA ASP A 82 -17.53 2.39 -2.31
C ASP A 82 -16.13 2.86 -2.70
N VAL A 83 -15.83 4.15 -2.58
CA VAL A 83 -14.53 4.72 -2.96
C VAL A 83 -14.01 5.62 -1.85
N ALA A 84 -12.77 5.37 -1.43
CA ALA A 84 -12.07 6.19 -0.46
C ALA A 84 -10.65 6.53 -0.93
N VAL A 85 -10.20 7.73 -0.61
CA VAL A 85 -8.79 8.12 -0.71
C VAL A 85 -8.15 7.91 0.66
N VAL A 86 -7.01 7.25 0.67
CA VAL A 86 -6.21 6.98 1.87
C VAL A 86 -4.85 7.62 1.71
N VAL A 87 -4.41 8.39 2.70
CA VAL A 87 -3.06 8.97 2.74
C VAL A 87 -2.39 8.55 4.04
N VAL A 88 -1.20 7.95 3.95
CA VAL A 88 -0.47 7.42 5.11
C VAL A 88 1.03 7.66 4.95
N GLY A 89 1.70 7.96 6.06
CA GLY A 89 3.15 8.05 6.13
C GLY A 89 3.78 6.70 6.47
N GLY A 90 5.04 6.51 6.10
CA GLY A 90 5.77 5.31 6.50
C GLY A 90 7.22 5.33 6.07
N ALA A 91 7.99 4.39 6.59
CA ALA A 91 9.38 4.16 6.21
C ALA A 91 9.62 2.66 6.01
N SER A 92 10.79 2.33 5.45
CA SER A 92 11.20 0.95 5.26
C SER A 92 12.69 0.81 5.54
N SER A 93 13.06 -0.30 6.16
CA SER A 93 14.44 -0.71 6.42
C SER A 93 14.85 -1.86 5.51
N VAL A 94 16.15 -2.00 5.24
CA VAL A 94 16.71 -3.13 4.48
C VAL A 94 17.75 -3.83 5.35
N ASN A 95 17.66 -5.16 5.48
CA ASN A 95 18.52 -5.94 6.39
C ASN A 95 18.49 -5.43 7.83
N GLY A 96 17.35 -4.89 8.28
CA GLY A 96 17.20 -4.28 9.60
C GLY A 96 17.94 -2.96 9.79
N VAL A 97 18.46 -2.35 8.71
CA VAL A 97 19.13 -1.05 8.74
C VAL A 97 18.15 0.03 8.30
N PRO A 98 17.77 0.97 9.19
CA PRO A 98 16.94 2.12 8.83
C PRO A 98 17.66 3.09 7.91
N ASP A 99 16.91 3.70 7.01
CA ASP A 99 17.41 4.73 6.08
C ASP A 99 16.39 5.88 6.02
N PRO A 100 16.73 7.07 6.59
CA PRO A 100 15.82 8.21 6.62
C PRO A 100 15.33 8.67 5.24
N SER A 101 16.10 8.42 4.17
CA SER A 101 15.71 8.77 2.80
C SER A 101 14.54 7.93 2.26
N ARG A 102 14.19 6.84 2.96
CA ARG A 102 13.05 5.97 2.64
C ARG A 102 11.75 6.42 3.28
N THR A 103 11.78 7.47 4.11
CA THR A 103 10.54 8.10 4.61
C THR A 103 9.69 8.53 3.42
N SER A 104 8.42 8.14 3.44
CA SER A 104 7.52 8.29 2.31
C SER A 104 6.11 8.70 2.75
N THR A 105 5.41 9.37 1.85
CA THR A 105 3.95 9.52 1.90
C THR A 105 3.36 8.68 0.78
N VAL A 106 2.40 7.83 1.14
CA VAL A 106 1.73 6.94 0.20
C VAL A 106 0.26 7.34 0.09
N THR A 107 -0.22 7.47 -1.14
CA THR A 107 -1.65 7.65 -1.43
C THR A 107 -2.21 6.39 -2.06
N PHE A 108 -3.36 5.95 -1.57
CA PHE A 108 -4.13 4.87 -2.15
C PHE A 108 -5.51 5.37 -2.57
N THR A 109 -6.05 4.77 -3.63
CA THR A 109 -7.50 4.74 -3.86
C THR A 109 -8.01 3.37 -3.46
N ALA A 110 -8.81 3.30 -2.40
CA ALA A 110 -9.51 2.08 -1.99
C ALA A 110 -10.87 2.02 -2.69
N LEU A 111 -11.19 0.84 -3.23
CA LEU A 111 -12.44 0.54 -3.93
C LEU A 111 -13.09 -0.69 -3.28
N ARG A 112 -14.38 -0.59 -2.95
CA ARG A 112 -15.19 -1.74 -2.55
C ARG A 112 -15.51 -2.57 -3.79
N THR A 113 -15.09 -3.83 -3.79
CA THR A 113 -15.40 -4.83 -4.83
C THR A 113 -16.35 -5.89 -4.26
N PRO A 114 -16.93 -6.78 -5.10
CA PRO A 114 -17.69 -7.93 -4.61
C PRO A 114 -16.88 -8.83 -3.64
N GLU A 115 -15.55 -8.84 -3.77
CA GLU A 115 -14.63 -9.59 -2.91
C GLU A 115 -14.11 -8.78 -1.70
N GLY A 116 -14.74 -7.63 -1.42
CA GLY A 116 -14.37 -6.69 -0.35
C GLY A 116 -13.50 -5.52 -0.83
N TRP A 117 -12.95 -4.74 0.08
CA TRP A 117 -12.10 -3.60 -0.28
C TRP A 117 -10.78 -4.05 -0.91
N ARG A 118 -10.35 -3.33 -1.95
CA ARG A 118 -9.08 -3.48 -2.64
C ARG A 118 -8.50 -2.11 -2.98
N PHE A 119 -7.20 -2.03 -3.22
CA PHE A 119 -6.56 -0.82 -3.73
C PHE A 119 -6.64 -0.79 -5.26
N ALA A 120 -7.36 0.20 -5.80
CA ALA A 120 -7.40 0.50 -7.23
C ALA A 120 -6.19 1.33 -7.68
N SER A 121 -5.55 2.04 -6.76
CA SER A 121 -4.28 2.71 -7.06
C SER A 121 -3.37 2.83 -5.84
N PHE A 122 -2.08 2.96 -6.14
CA PHE A 122 -0.99 3.23 -5.20
C PHE A 122 -0.04 4.26 -5.81
N HIS A 123 0.33 5.27 -5.03
CA HIS A 123 1.42 6.18 -5.37
C HIS A 123 2.28 6.43 -4.14
N ASN A 124 3.58 6.21 -4.27
CA ASN A 124 4.56 6.46 -3.22
C ASN A 124 5.45 7.65 -3.60
N SER A 125 5.60 8.61 -2.69
CA SER A 125 6.55 9.72 -2.83
C SER A 125 7.50 9.75 -1.64
N ARG A 126 8.81 9.86 -1.90
CA ARG A 126 9.79 10.10 -0.84
C ARG A 126 9.60 11.49 -0.25
N VAL A 127 9.69 11.58 1.07
CA VAL A 127 9.68 12.86 1.78
C VAL A 127 11.06 13.48 1.65
N VAL A 128 11.16 14.60 0.95
CA VAL A 128 12.38 15.38 0.79
C VAL A 128 12.12 16.82 1.23
N LYS A 129 13.18 17.51 1.67
CA LYS A 129 13.10 18.95 1.87
C LYS A 129 12.98 19.63 0.49
N PRO A 130 12.15 20.69 0.36
CA PRO A 130 12.07 21.49 -0.85
C PRO A 130 13.42 22.09 -1.26
#